data_AF-G0QIJ0-F1
#
_entry.id   AF-G0QIJ0-F1
#
_cell.length_a   1.000
_cell.length_b   1.000
_cell.length_c   1.000
_cell.angle_alpha   90.00
_cell.angle_beta   90.00
_cell.angle_gamma   90.00
#
_symmetry.space_group_name_H-M   'P 1'
#
loop_
_entity.id
_entity.type
_entity.pdbx_description
1 polymer ?
#
loop_
_entity_poly.entity_id
_entity_poly.type
_entity_poly.pdbx_seq_one_letter_code
_entity_poly.pdbx_strand_id
1 'polypeptide(L)'
;MRLKQIHLRNFRKFNNEKIEFSENLNLIEGENNAGKSSVFYAIYFGLTGNALNFRSPKEYINFDESKMMVDIEFTSAGTNYFIRRHYTRSSGGEYSIGRVKNEERTILESTEKGSKASEVNKKLYDVTGLNRKIIENVTYAAQQKFVNLIEGGKSQKDAMDYIFDFKTIDEVTKQAKKVIKNRETQVERKNDIKERLERREEELNEQEKQQNQLQEEKDNLESEIKEIEQNLKQTKKKKEELEERFEQLESAKQLSQKLETKKHVLDEKKQNLRKKKAKLEEIGKDKEDIDEKVNKTKEKLEKTESQLEDIDKKKENLSELQQKKKSAETRIEQLQKQGSDLKQKIGEKKVQ
;
A
#
# COMPACT_ATOMS: atom_id res chain seq x y z
N MET A 1 29.36 54.26 53.04
CA MET A 1 29.31 55.70 52.70
C MET A 1 29.73 56.52 53.92
N ARG A 2 30.45 57.63 53.74
CA ARG A 2 30.87 58.56 54.80
C ARG A 2 30.52 60.00 54.44
N LEU A 3 29.81 60.72 55.31
CA LEU A 3 29.54 62.15 55.11
C LEU A 3 30.82 62.96 55.34
N LYS A 4 31.06 63.97 54.50
CA LYS A 4 32.17 64.93 54.62
C LYS A 4 31.67 66.29 55.04
N GLN A 5 30.60 66.75 54.40
CA GLN A 5 30.07 68.08 54.63
C GLN A 5 28.59 68.12 54.28
N ILE A 6 27.84 68.94 54.98
CA ILE A 6 26.50 69.36 54.58
C ILE A 6 26.44 70.89 54.54
N HIS A 7 25.82 71.44 53.50
CA HIS A 7 25.57 72.86 53.35
C HIS A 7 24.06 73.10 53.25
N LEU A 8 23.55 73.90 54.17
CA LEU A 8 22.13 74.17 54.35
C LEU A 8 21.85 75.63 54.02
N ARG A 9 20.81 75.88 53.23
CA ARG A 9 20.25 77.22 53.09
C ARG A 9 18.74 77.20 53.26
N ASN A 10 18.24 78.16 54.03
CA ASN A 10 16.83 78.35 54.34
C ASN A 10 16.13 77.06 54.82
N PHE A 11 16.85 76.24 55.59
CA PHE A 11 16.40 74.95 56.09
C PHE A 11 16.10 75.07 57.58
N ARG A 12 14.82 75.13 57.94
CA ARG A 12 14.33 75.36 59.31
C ARG A 12 15.04 76.57 59.94
N LYS A 13 15.85 76.37 60.98
CA LYS A 13 16.59 77.43 61.67
C LYS A 13 17.88 77.85 60.96
N PHE A 14 18.33 77.11 59.94
CA PHE A 14 19.59 77.36 59.25
C PHE A 14 19.35 78.23 58.02
N ASN A 15 19.80 79.49 58.07
CA ASN A 15 19.72 80.41 56.93
C ASN A 15 20.81 80.10 55.90
N ASN A 16 22.05 79.93 56.34
CA ASN A 16 23.18 79.53 55.49
C ASN A 16 24.27 78.93 56.39
N GLU A 17 24.26 77.61 56.58
CA GLU A 17 25.13 76.91 57.52
C GLU A 17 25.91 75.80 56.81
N LYS A 18 27.21 75.71 57.05
CA LYS A 18 28.06 74.65 56.53
C LYS A 18 28.64 73.85 57.69
N ILE A 19 28.30 72.56 57.76
CA ILE A 19 28.74 71.65 58.81
C ILE A 19 29.68 70.62 58.20
N GLU A 20 30.88 70.51 58.75
CA GLU A 20 31.88 69.53 58.34
C GLU A 20 31.86 68.33 59.30
N PHE A 21 32.01 67.13 58.75
CA PHE A 21 32.02 65.88 59.49
C PHE A 21 33.43 65.30 59.51
N SER A 22 33.90 64.98 60.71
CA SER A 22 35.11 64.21 60.93
C SER A 22 34.89 62.74 60.55
N GLU A 23 35.97 62.00 60.33
CA GLU A 23 35.89 60.63 59.80
C GLU A 23 35.25 59.63 60.76
N ASN A 24 35.37 59.90 62.06
CA ASN A 24 34.99 58.99 63.14
C ASN A 24 33.71 59.48 63.86
N LEU A 25 33.80 59.70 65.18
CA LEU A 25 32.69 60.13 66.00
C LEU A 25 32.45 61.64 65.86
N ASN A 26 31.22 62.01 65.53
CA ASN A 26 30.77 63.41 65.48
C ASN A 26 29.68 63.61 66.54
N LEU A 27 29.93 64.47 67.53
CA LEU A 27 28.95 64.81 68.57
C LEU A 27 28.30 66.16 68.25
N ILE A 28 26.97 66.19 68.13
CA ILE A 28 26.20 67.42 67.93
C ILE A 28 25.59 67.84 69.27
N GLU A 29 26.19 68.83 69.92
CA GLU A 29 25.76 69.38 71.21
C GLU A 29 25.04 70.75 71.06
N GLY A 30 24.35 71.20 72.10
CA GLY A 30 23.49 72.39 72.08
C GLY A 30 22.24 72.26 72.95
N GLU A 31 21.48 73.33 73.11
CA GLU A 31 20.25 73.32 73.88
C GLU A 31 19.09 72.61 73.14
N ASN A 32 18.02 72.32 73.87
CA ASN A 32 16.76 71.92 73.24
C ASN A 32 16.32 73.01 72.27
N ASN A 33 15.84 72.60 71.09
CA ASN A 33 15.50 73.49 69.98
C ASN A 33 16.68 74.24 69.34
N ALA A 34 17.95 73.94 69.65
CA ALA A 34 19.11 74.57 68.99
C ALA A 34 19.26 74.18 67.50
N GLY A 35 18.50 73.18 67.03
CA GLY A 35 18.54 72.74 65.62
C GLY A 35 19.22 71.39 65.40
N LYS A 36 19.63 70.67 66.45
CA LYS A 36 20.24 69.33 66.35
C LYS A 36 19.44 68.35 65.48
N SER A 37 18.16 68.19 65.78
CA SER A 37 17.25 67.35 64.99
C SER A 37 17.08 67.86 63.55
N SER A 38 17.24 69.17 63.33
CA SER A 38 17.17 69.77 62.00
C SER A 38 18.37 69.37 61.13
N VAL A 39 19.56 69.18 61.71
CA VAL A 39 20.72 68.62 60.98
C VAL A 39 20.41 67.21 60.49
N PHE A 40 19.83 66.35 61.34
CA PHE A 40 19.41 65.00 60.94
C PHE A 40 18.33 65.01 59.86
N TYR A 41 17.32 65.89 59.97
CA TYR A 41 16.31 66.06 58.93
C TYR A 41 16.92 66.50 57.60
N ALA A 42 17.94 67.35 57.64
CA ALA A 42 18.63 67.78 56.44
C ALA A 42 19.44 66.65 55.80
N ILE A 43 20.19 65.87 56.59
CA ILE A 43 20.91 64.69 56.07
C ILE A 43 19.92 63.72 55.41
N TYR A 44 18.82 63.42 56.10
CA TYR A 44 17.79 62.53 55.58
C TYR A 44 17.16 63.05 54.28
N PHE A 45 16.80 64.34 54.23
CA PHE A 45 16.23 64.97 53.05
C PHE A 45 17.25 65.01 51.90
N GLY A 46 18.50 65.34 52.18
CA GLY A 46 19.59 65.36 51.20
C GLY A 46 19.75 64.02 50.50
N LEU A 47 19.75 62.92 51.26
CA LEU A 47 19.90 61.57 50.72
C LEU A 47 18.62 61.07 50.03
N THR A 48 17.43 61.28 50.62
CA THR A 48 16.21 60.62 50.14
C THR A 48 15.31 61.50 49.27
N GLY A 49 15.46 62.83 49.32
CA GLY A 49 14.53 63.80 48.76
C GLY A 49 13.15 63.83 49.45
N ASN A 50 12.97 63.13 50.58
CA ASN A 50 11.71 63.00 51.29
C ASN A 50 11.77 63.67 52.66
N ALA A 51 10.60 63.98 53.21
CA ALA A 51 10.49 64.44 54.58
C ALA A 51 10.41 63.27 55.58
N LEU A 52 11.19 63.35 56.65
CA LEU A 52 11.18 62.43 57.79
C LEU A 52 10.20 62.94 58.84
N ASN A 53 9.13 62.19 59.10
CA ASN A 53 8.08 62.51 60.08
C ASN A 53 7.25 63.77 59.78
N PHE A 54 7.36 64.35 58.58
CA PHE A 54 6.51 65.45 58.10
C PHE A 54 5.75 65.00 56.84
N ARG A 55 4.64 65.68 56.53
CA ARG A 55 3.81 65.36 55.35
C ARG A 55 4.50 65.79 54.05
N SER A 56 5.29 66.87 54.09
CA SER A 56 5.94 67.42 52.90
C SER A 56 7.31 68.04 53.19
N PRO A 57 8.26 67.99 52.22
CA PRO A 57 9.49 68.79 52.30
C PRO A 57 9.26 70.30 52.45
N LYS A 58 8.08 70.82 52.11
CA LYS A 58 7.71 72.23 52.34
C LYS A 58 7.85 72.65 53.81
N GLU A 59 7.65 71.72 54.74
CA GLU A 59 7.73 71.95 56.19
C GLU A 59 9.17 72.14 56.70
N TYR A 60 10.17 71.88 55.85
CA TYR A 60 11.57 72.16 56.14
C TYR A 60 12.03 73.54 55.69
N ILE A 61 11.26 74.23 54.84
CA ILE A 61 11.62 75.58 54.40
C ILE A 61 11.45 76.53 55.58
N ASN A 62 12.41 77.43 55.79
CA ASN A 62 12.28 78.50 56.78
C ASN A 62 10.98 79.30 56.54
N PHE A 63 10.36 79.80 57.60
CA PHE A 63 9.02 80.40 57.59
C PHE A 63 8.93 81.55 56.57
N ASP A 64 9.91 82.44 56.60
CA ASP A 64 10.01 83.65 55.76
C ASP A 64 10.58 83.39 54.35
N GLU A 65 10.87 82.13 54.03
CA GLU A 65 11.56 81.76 52.80
C GLU A 65 10.69 80.96 51.84
N SER A 66 10.95 81.11 50.54
CA SER A 66 10.21 80.43 49.47
C SER A 66 10.91 79.19 48.92
N LYS A 67 12.20 79.02 49.24
CA LYS A 67 13.08 77.95 48.76
C LYS A 67 14.05 77.50 49.85
N MET A 68 14.49 76.25 49.77
CA MET A 68 15.56 75.68 50.59
C MET A 68 16.56 74.91 49.72
N MET A 69 17.76 74.72 50.26
CA MET A 69 18.83 73.95 49.62
C MET A 69 19.53 73.08 50.67
N VAL A 70 19.79 71.83 50.30
CA VAL A 70 20.62 70.89 51.05
C VAL A 70 21.61 70.24 50.09
N ASP A 71 22.88 70.56 50.30
CA ASP A 71 23.99 69.97 49.55
C ASP A 71 24.81 69.09 50.49
N ILE A 72 25.03 67.83 50.11
CA ILE A 72 25.82 66.89 50.89
C ILE A 72 27.01 66.42 50.06
N GLU A 73 28.19 66.48 50.64
CA GLU A 73 29.39 65.83 50.12
C GLU A 73 29.69 64.58 50.94
N PHE A 74 30.00 63.49 50.25
CA PHE A 74 30.26 62.20 50.87
C PHE A 74 31.26 61.37 50.08
N THR A 75 31.79 60.33 50.72
CA THR A 75 32.67 59.34 50.10
C THR A 75 32.01 57.97 50.09
N SER A 76 32.09 57.26 48.96
CA SER A 76 31.63 55.87 48.81
C SER A 76 32.68 55.09 48.02
N ALA A 77 33.09 53.92 48.53
CA ALA A 77 34.13 53.07 47.93
C ALA A 77 35.39 53.85 47.48
N GLY A 78 35.88 54.76 48.33
CA GLY A 78 37.07 55.58 48.05
C GLY A 78 36.86 56.76 47.07
N THR A 79 35.66 56.93 46.50
CA THR A 79 35.35 58.02 45.57
C THR A 79 34.51 59.12 46.23
N ASN A 80 34.80 60.38 45.92
CA ASN A 80 34.04 61.54 46.41
C ASN A 80 32.84 61.85 45.52
N TYR A 81 31.70 62.12 46.15
CA TYR A 81 30.44 62.44 45.52
C TYR A 81 29.80 63.65 46.19
N PHE A 82 28.88 64.28 45.48
CA PHE A 82 27.98 65.28 46.04
C PHE A 82 26.55 65.01 45.58
N ILE A 83 25.59 65.38 46.41
CA ILE A 83 24.17 65.37 46.09
C ILE A 83 23.56 66.70 46.48
N ARG A 84 22.80 67.29 45.56
CA ARG A 84 22.14 68.59 45.74
C ARG A 84 20.65 68.41 45.73
N ARG A 85 19.99 68.98 46.74
CA ARG A 85 18.53 69.01 46.85
C ARG A 85 18.06 70.43 47.01
N HIS A 86 17.58 71.02 45.92
CA HIS A 86 16.91 72.31 45.93
C HIS A 86 15.41 72.08 45.92
N TYR A 87 14.67 72.85 46.71
CA TYR A 87 13.23 72.70 46.78
C TYR A 87 12.55 74.05 46.95
N THR A 88 11.55 74.33 46.12
CA THR A 88 10.80 75.59 46.12
C THR A 88 9.32 75.32 46.39
N ARG A 89 8.63 76.18 47.15
CA ARG A 89 7.20 76.02 47.46
C ARG A 89 6.32 75.94 46.21
N SER A 90 6.64 76.71 45.17
CA SER A 90 5.86 76.86 43.94
C SER A 90 6.16 75.81 42.88
N SER A 91 7.43 75.43 42.73
CA SER A 91 7.93 74.64 41.59
C SER A 91 8.47 73.27 41.97
N GLY A 92 8.39 72.88 43.25
CA GLY A 92 8.82 71.57 43.71
C GLY A 92 10.34 71.42 43.75
N GLY A 93 10.82 70.20 43.55
CA GLY A 93 12.21 69.82 43.73
C GLY A 93 13.05 69.90 42.46
N GLU A 94 14.31 70.26 42.63
CA GLU A 94 15.37 70.19 41.62
C GLU A 94 16.55 69.46 42.27
N TYR A 95 16.92 68.32 41.70
CA TYR A 95 17.81 67.37 42.34
C TYR A 95 18.95 66.99 41.41
N SER A 96 20.14 66.82 41.95
CA SER A 96 21.27 66.28 41.19
C SER A 96 22.22 65.48 42.08
N ILE A 97 22.92 64.54 41.47
CA ILE A 97 24.02 63.81 42.10
C ILE A 97 25.21 63.81 41.15
N GLY A 98 26.40 63.97 41.69
CA GLY A 98 27.64 64.06 40.92
C GLY A 98 28.83 63.47 41.65
N ARG A 99 29.93 63.35 40.92
CA ARG A 99 31.23 62.89 41.41
C ARG A 99 32.21 64.05 41.45
N VAL A 100 33.12 64.03 42.41
CA VAL A 100 34.30 64.90 42.46
C VAL A 100 35.54 64.09 42.15
N LYS A 101 36.30 64.48 41.12
CA LYS A 101 37.59 63.86 40.74
C LYS A 101 38.55 64.98 40.35
N ASN A 102 39.75 65.00 40.94
CA ASN A 102 40.77 66.03 40.67
C ASN A 102 40.20 67.47 40.78
N GLU A 103 39.41 67.73 41.83
CA GLU A 103 38.72 69.02 42.07
C GLU A 103 37.61 69.39 41.05
N GLU A 104 37.45 68.62 39.97
CA GLU A 104 36.36 68.80 39.02
C GLU A 104 35.07 68.11 39.50
N ARG A 105 33.94 68.82 39.35
CA ARG A 105 32.60 68.32 39.68
C ARG A 105 31.85 67.91 38.42
N THR A 106 31.55 66.63 38.29
CA THR A 106 30.76 66.08 37.16
C THR A 106 29.38 65.66 37.66
N ILE A 107 28.32 66.15 37.01
CA ILE A 107 26.95 65.69 37.28
C ILE A 107 26.78 64.30 36.64
N LEU A 108 26.28 63.34 37.42
CA LEU A 108 25.99 61.98 36.98
C LEU A 108 24.52 61.79 36.65
N GLU A 109 23.63 62.47 37.38
CA GLU A 109 22.19 62.44 37.15
C GLU A 109 21.55 63.73 37.69
N SER A 110 20.53 64.23 37.01
CA SER A 110 19.80 65.44 37.42
C SER A 110 18.36 65.40 36.97
N THR A 111 17.46 65.91 37.80
CA THR A 111 16.03 66.00 37.46
C THR A 111 15.67 67.42 37.02
N GLU A 112 14.71 67.53 36.10
CA GLU A 112 14.03 68.79 35.84
C GLU A 112 13.29 69.32 37.07
N LYS A 113 12.96 70.61 37.05
CA LYS A 113 12.29 71.29 38.16
C LYS A 113 10.85 70.76 38.33
N GLY A 114 10.54 70.31 39.54
CA GLY A 114 9.21 69.75 39.89
C GLY A 114 9.13 68.23 39.74
N SER A 115 10.19 67.58 39.25
CA SER A 115 10.26 66.14 39.09
C SER A 115 10.45 65.40 40.42
N LYS A 116 10.10 64.12 40.43
CA LYS A 116 10.31 63.25 41.59
C LYS A 116 11.80 62.94 41.77
N ALA A 117 12.23 62.77 43.01
CA ALA A 117 13.61 62.41 43.36
C ALA A 117 14.06 60.99 42.90
N SER A 118 13.23 60.25 42.15
CA SER A 118 13.41 58.83 41.87
C SER A 118 14.67 58.50 41.08
N GLU A 119 14.99 59.27 40.05
CA GLU A 119 16.17 59.02 39.18
C GLU A 119 17.47 59.26 39.95
N VAL A 120 17.57 60.41 40.63
CA VAL A 120 18.69 60.72 41.52
C VAL A 120 18.80 59.71 42.67
N ASN A 121 17.69 59.24 43.22
CA ASN A 121 17.69 58.19 44.25
C ASN A 121 18.18 56.83 43.72
N LYS A 122 17.83 56.47 42.48
CA LYS A 122 18.34 55.28 41.82
C LYS A 122 19.86 55.39 41.65
N LYS A 123 20.34 56.54 41.18
CA LYS A 123 21.78 56.76 41.03
C LYS A 123 22.53 56.77 42.37
N LEU A 124 21.91 57.33 43.42
CA LEU A 124 22.45 57.24 44.78
C LEU A 124 22.56 55.79 45.24
N TYR A 125 21.54 54.97 44.99
CA TYR A 125 21.57 53.54 45.29
C TYR A 125 22.69 52.82 44.54
N ASP A 126 22.87 53.08 43.23
CA ASP A 126 23.93 52.48 42.43
C ASP A 126 25.34 52.79 42.98
N VAL A 127 25.53 53.99 43.55
CA VAL A 127 26.84 54.45 44.07
C VAL A 127 27.08 54.05 45.54
N THR A 128 26.02 53.94 46.33
CA THR A 128 26.13 53.80 47.81
C THR A 128 25.53 52.52 48.37
N GLY A 129 24.67 51.83 47.61
CA GLY A 129 23.81 50.76 48.09
C GLY A 129 22.68 51.24 49.01
N LEU A 130 22.52 52.55 49.23
CA LEU A 130 21.54 53.09 50.16
C LEU A 130 20.26 53.51 49.44
N ASN A 131 19.16 52.86 49.80
CA ASN A 131 17.82 53.32 49.46
C ASN A 131 17.14 53.92 50.71
N ARG A 132 15.99 54.58 50.52
CA ARG A 132 15.23 55.21 51.61
C ARG A 132 14.98 54.26 52.79
N LYS A 133 14.59 53.00 52.51
CA LYS A 133 14.26 52.02 53.55
C LYS A 133 15.49 51.60 54.35
N ILE A 134 16.64 51.42 53.70
CA ILE A 134 17.93 51.16 54.37
C ILE A 134 18.30 52.36 55.23
N ILE A 135 18.12 53.58 54.72
CA ILE A 135 18.44 54.80 55.47
C ILE A 135 17.59 54.88 56.75
N GLU A 136 16.28 54.66 56.64
CA GLU A 136 15.32 54.72 57.76
C GLU A 136 15.52 53.62 58.81
N ASN A 137 15.96 52.41 58.42
CA ASN A 137 16.01 51.25 59.32
C ASN A 137 17.42 50.88 59.80
N VAL A 138 18.47 51.29 59.09
CA VAL A 138 19.84 50.77 59.30
C VAL A 138 20.82 51.88 59.64
N THR A 139 20.76 53.00 58.90
CA THR A 139 21.69 54.12 59.12
C THR A 139 21.18 55.13 60.14
N TYR A 140 19.86 55.19 60.35
CA TYR A 140 19.22 56.11 61.28
C TYR A 140 18.54 55.34 62.42
N ALA A 141 19.21 55.31 63.58
CA ALA A 141 18.60 54.86 64.81
C ALA A 141 17.77 56.01 65.42
N ALA A 142 16.55 56.21 64.94
CA ALA A 142 15.62 57.13 65.58
C ALA A 142 15.43 56.73 67.05
N GLN A 143 15.33 57.70 67.96
CA GLN A 143 14.92 57.46 69.34
C GLN A 143 13.65 56.59 69.32
N GLN A 144 13.72 55.42 69.97
CA GLN A 144 12.68 54.36 70.03
C GLN A 144 12.49 53.42 68.82
N LYS A 145 13.21 53.55 67.69
CA LYS A 145 13.05 52.62 66.53
C LYS A 145 14.10 51.52 66.42
N PHE A 146 15.26 51.68 67.05
CA PHE A 146 16.31 50.64 67.06
C PHE A 146 15.84 49.34 67.73
N VAL A 147 14.93 49.47 68.69
CA VAL A 147 14.27 48.36 69.39
C VAL A 147 13.61 47.39 68.39
N ASN A 148 12.99 47.89 67.32
CA ASN A 148 12.32 47.07 66.29
C ASN A 148 13.28 46.21 65.44
N LEU A 149 14.59 46.54 65.42
CA LEU A 149 15.59 45.75 64.69
C LEU A 149 16.09 44.55 65.53
N ILE A 150 15.97 44.65 66.86
CA ILE A 150 16.43 43.64 67.83
C ILE A 150 15.28 42.74 68.30
N GLU A 151 14.04 43.23 68.33
CA GLU A 151 12.88 42.53 68.89
C GLU A 151 12.40 41.27 68.13
N GLY A 152 13.07 40.87 67.05
CA GLY A 152 12.69 39.67 66.31
C GLY A 152 11.38 39.83 65.53
N GLY A 153 11.02 38.81 64.74
CA GLY A 153 9.75 38.77 64.02
C GLY A 153 9.79 39.39 62.61
N LYS A 154 8.60 39.73 62.09
CA LYS A 154 8.39 40.08 60.66
C LYS A 154 9.13 41.37 60.27
N SER A 155 9.14 42.38 61.13
CA SER A 155 9.82 43.66 60.87
C SER A 155 11.34 43.54 60.77
N GLN A 156 11.95 42.66 61.59
CA GLN A 156 13.37 42.36 61.49
C GLN A 156 13.69 41.62 60.18
N LYS A 157 12.89 40.61 59.81
CA LYS A 157 13.04 39.91 58.53
C LYS A 157 12.91 40.86 57.34
N ASP A 158 11.91 41.74 57.36
CA ASP A 158 11.74 42.76 56.31
C ASP A 158 12.95 43.72 56.25
N ALA A 159 13.48 44.17 57.39
CA ALA A 159 14.69 45.00 57.42
C ALA A 159 15.92 44.26 56.86
N MET A 160 16.10 42.98 57.20
CA MET A 160 17.18 42.14 56.68
C MET A 160 17.03 41.88 55.18
N ASP A 161 15.82 41.60 54.71
CA ASP A 161 15.51 41.50 53.27
C ASP A 161 15.86 42.78 52.53
N TYR A 162 15.71 43.96 53.15
CA TYR A 162 16.10 45.24 52.53
C TYR A 162 17.61 45.49 52.53
N ILE A 163 18.35 44.97 53.52
CA ILE A 163 19.81 45.11 53.57
C ILE A 163 20.48 44.18 52.56
N PHE A 164 19.99 42.95 52.47
CA PHE A 164 20.63 41.87 51.71
C PHE A 164 19.92 41.55 50.39
N ASP A 165 18.80 42.22 50.10
CA ASP A 165 17.99 42.03 48.89
C ASP A 165 17.58 40.56 48.64
N PHE A 166 17.22 39.83 49.71
CA PHE A 166 16.77 38.44 49.60
C PHE A 166 15.50 38.29 48.75
N LYS A 167 14.73 39.37 48.57
CA LYS A 167 13.53 39.39 47.71
C LYS A 167 13.88 39.14 46.24
N THR A 168 15.00 39.66 45.76
CA THR A 168 15.46 39.37 44.39
C THR A 168 15.79 37.89 44.23
N ILE A 169 16.41 37.27 45.23
CA ILE A 169 16.72 35.82 45.23
C ILE A 169 15.42 34.99 45.21
N ASP A 170 14.41 35.38 45.98
CA ASP A 170 13.10 34.72 45.99
C ASP A 170 12.40 34.82 44.63
N GLU A 171 12.44 35.98 43.98
CA GLU A 171 11.86 36.20 42.65
C GLU A 171 12.56 35.35 41.58
N VAL A 172 13.90 35.33 41.58
CA VAL A 172 14.69 34.47 40.68
C VAL A 172 14.35 32.99 40.93
N THR A 173 14.25 32.57 42.18
CA THR A 173 13.91 31.18 42.53
C THR A 173 12.50 30.80 42.04
N LYS A 174 11.52 31.70 42.18
CA LYS A 174 10.16 31.49 41.64
C LYS A 174 10.16 31.36 40.13
N GLN A 175 10.92 32.21 39.42
CA GLN A 175 11.04 32.12 37.97
C GLN A 175 11.71 30.82 37.53
N ALA A 176 12.81 30.42 38.18
CA ALA A 176 13.49 29.16 37.91
C ALA A 176 12.56 27.96 38.07
N LYS A 177 11.78 27.90 39.16
CA LYS A 177 10.77 26.84 39.38
C LYS A 177 9.73 26.78 38.26
N LYS A 178 9.27 27.94 37.76
CA LYS A 178 8.31 27.99 36.65
C LYS A 178 8.91 27.43 35.35
N VAL A 179 10.17 27.73 35.06
CA VAL A 179 10.88 27.21 33.88
C VAL A 179 11.05 25.69 33.98
N ILE A 180 11.44 25.18 35.14
CA ILE A 180 11.58 23.74 35.39
C ILE A 180 10.26 23.02 35.13
N LYS A 181 9.16 23.49 35.75
CA LYS A 181 7.83 22.90 35.57
C LYS A 181 7.40 22.86 34.10
N ASN A 182 7.64 23.94 33.36
CA ASN A 182 7.32 23.98 31.93
C ASN A 182 8.14 22.97 31.11
N ARG A 183 9.41 22.75 31.48
CA ARG A 183 10.28 21.75 30.82
C ARG A 183 9.82 20.33 31.13
N GLU A 184 9.45 20.04 32.36
CA GLU A 184 8.90 18.73 32.76
C GLU A 184 7.66 18.36 31.92
N THR A 185 6.70 19.28 31.79
CA THR A 185 5.51 19.06 30.95
C THR A 185 5.85 18.82 29.47
N GLN A 186 6.91 19.45 28.94
CA GLN A 186 7.36 19.22 27.57
C GLN A 186 8.01 17.85 27.40
N VAL A 187 8.73 17.35 28.41
CA VAL A 187 9.30 16.01 28.41
C VAL A 187 8.19 14.95 28.44
N GLU A 188 7.18 15.12 29.30
CA GLU A 188 6.03 14.21 29.34
C GLU A 188 5.32 14.12 27.99
N ARG A 189 5.06 15.26 27.33
CA ARG A 189 4.46 15.30 25.99
C ARG A 189 5.31 14.58 24.95
N LYS A 190 6.64 14.76 24.98
CA LYS A 190 7.55 14.07 24.06
C LYS A 190 7.54 12.57 24.29
N ASN A 191 7.45 12.12 25.55
CA ASN A 191 7.37 10.70 25.87
C ASN A 191 6.04 10.09 25.38
N ASP A 192 4.90 10.77 25.54
CA ASP A 192 3.61 10.33 24.98
C ASP A 192 3.66 10.23 23.44
N ILE A 193 4.26 11.22 22.78
CA ILE A 193 4.45 11.17 21.31
C ILE A 193 5.35 9.99 20.91
N LYS A 194 6.43 9.75 21.66
CA LYS A 194 7.35 8.64 21.39
C LYS A 194 6.63 7.29 21.50
N GLU A 195 5.85 7.09 22.56
CA GLU A 195 5.09 5.85 22.76
C GLU A 195 4.06 5.63 21.63
N ARG A 196 3.39 6.70 21.17
CA ARG A 196 2.48 6.62 20.01
C ARG A 196 3.19 6.29 18.70
N LEU A 197 4.41 6.80 18.51
CA LEU A 197 5.22 6.47 17.34
C LEU A 197 5.64 5.00 17.36
N GLU A 198 6.11 4.50 18.50
CA GLU A 198 6.48 3.09 18.67
C GLU A 198 5.29 2.16 18.34
N ARG A 199 4.07 2.46 18.83
CA ARG A 199 2.87 1.69 18.47
C ARG A 199 2.52 1.75 16.97
N ARG A 200 2.67 2.92 16.35
CA ARG A 200 2.41 3.06 14.90
C ARG A 200 3.43 2.32 14.05
N GLU A 201 4.68 2.27 14.48
CA GLU A 201 5.72 1.47 13.82
C GLU A 201 5.40 -0.03 13.89
N GLU A 202 4.90 -0.51 15.03
CA GLU A 202 4.41 -1.89 15.17
C GLU A 202 3.23 -2.18 14.23
N GLU A 203 2.22 -1.30 14.20
CA GLU A 203 1.06 -1.42 13.29
C GLU A 203 1.48 -1.42 11.81
N LEU A 204 2.41 -0.55 11.41
CA LEU A 204 2.94 -0.49 10.05
C LEU A 204 3.66 -1.79 9.68
N ASN A 205 4.51 -2.32 10.57
CA ASN A 205 5.20 -3.58 10.32
C ASN A 205 4.23 -4.76 10.16
N GLU A 206 3.12 -4.77 10.90
CA GLU A 206 2.09 -5.78 10.76
C GLU A 206 1.31 -5.64 9.44
N GLN A 207 0.98 -4.41 9.04
CA GLN A 207 0.38 -4.12 7.74
C GLN A 207 1.28 -4.51 6.57
N GLU A 208 2.59 -4.24 6.64
CA GLU A 208 3.56 -4.65 5.61
C GLU A 208 3.62 -6.17 5.48
N LYS A 209 3.58 -6.92 6.59
CA LYS A 209 3.50 -8.38 6.56
C LYS A 209 2.24 -8.87 5.88
N GLN A 210 1.08 -8.31 6.21
CA GLN A 210 -0.19 -8.66 5.58
C GLN A 210 -0.18 -8.33 4.08
N GLN A 211 0.40 -7.19 3.70
CA GLN A 211 0.53 -6.79 2.30
C GLN A 211 1.40 -7.78 1.52
N ASN A 212 2.54 -8.21 2.09
CA ASN A 212 3.41 -9.19 1.46
C ASN A 212 2.72 -10.55 1.29
N GLN A 213 1.97 -11.01 2.31
CA GLN A 213 1.18 -12.25 2.20
C GLN A 213 0.13 -12.17 1.10
N LEU A 214 -0.64 -11.08 1.04
CA LEU A 214 -1.63 -10.86 -0.01
C LEU A 214 -1.00 -10.77 -1.40
N GLN A 215 0.22 -10.23 -1.50
CA GLN A 215 0.95 -10.17 -2.76
C GLN A 215 1.39 -11.56 -3.21
N GLU A 216 1.89 -12.41 -2.31
CA GLU A 216 2.21 -13.82 -2.61
C GLU A 216 0.97 -14.61 -3.02
N GLU A 217 -0.16 -14.43 -2.32
CA GLU A 217 -1.44 -15.05 -2.69
C GLU A 217 -1.89 -14.62 -4.08
N LYS A 218 -1.77 -13.33 -4.40
CA LYS A 218 -2.09 -12.80 -5.73
C LYS A 218 -1.22 -13.43 -6.82
N ASP A 219 0.08 -13.53 -6.60
CA ASP A 219 1.03 -14.09 -7.58
C ASP A 219 0.77 -15.60 -7.81
N ASN A 220 0.39 -16.32 -6.75
CA ASN A 220 -0.04 -17.72 -6.84
C ASN A 220 -1.33 -17.86 -7.65
N LEU A 221 -2.36 -17.06 -7.35
CA LEU A 221 -3.63 -17.07 -8.08
C LEU A 221 -3.44 -16.69 -9.56
N GLU A 222 -2.57 -15.72 -9.87
CA GLU A 222 -2.24 -15.38 -11.25
C GLU A 222 -1.56 -16.54 -12.00
N SER A 223 -0.76 -17.34 -11.30
CA SER A 223 -0.13 -18.54 -11.86
C SER A 223 -1.16 -19.66 -12.09
N GLU A 224 -2.06 -19.90 -11.14
CA GLU A 224 -3.16 -20.86 -11.29
C GLU A 224 -4.08 -20.49 -12.46
N ILE A 225 -4.42 -19.20 -12.62
CA ILE A 225 -5.22 -18.72 -13.75
C ILE A 225 -4.53 -19.05 -15.07
N LYS A 226 -3.21 -18.80 -15.20
CA LYS A 226 -2.46 -19.12 -16.42
C LYS A 226 -2.48 -20.62 -16.72
N GLU A 227 -2.32 -21.47 -15.71
CA GLU A 227 -2.40 -22.93 -15.89
C GLU A 227 -3.80 -23.37 -16.35
N ILE A 228 -4.85 -22.85 -15.72
CA ILE A 228 -6.24 -23.13 -16.10
C ILE A 228 -6.51 -22.66 -17.53
N GLU A 229 -6.05 -21.48 -17.92
CA GLU A 229 -6.20 -20.97 -19.30
C GLU A 229 -5.49 -21.86 -20.32
N GLN A 230 -4.27 -22.34 -20.02
CA GLN A 230 -3.55 -23.29 -20.87
C GLN A 230 -4.31 -24.62 -21.00
N ASN A 231 -4.79 -25.17 -19.88
CA ASN A 231 -5.58 -26.40 -19.86
C ASN A 231 -6.88 -26.25 -20.65
N LEU A 232 -7.54 -25.10 -20.55
CA LEU A 232 -8.77 -24.80 -21.28
C LEU A 232 -8.50 -24.70 -22.78
N LYS A 233 -7.37 -24.09 -23.19
CA LYS A 233 -6.93 -24.05 -24.59
C LYS A 233 -6.61 -25.45 -25.15
N GLN A 234 -5.93 -26.29 -24.38
CA GLN A 234 -5.67 -27.68 -24.78
C GLN A 234 -6.96 -28.49 -24.89
N THR A 235 -7.88 -28.32 -23.95
CA THR A 235 -9.18 -29.01 -23.95
C THR A 235 -10.05 -28.58 -25.14
N LYS A 236 -10.04 -27.29 -25.50
CA LYS A 236 -10.70 -26.80 -26.72
C LYS A 236 -10.12 -27.44 -27.98
N LYS A 237 -8.79 -27.53 -28.12
CA LYS A 237 -8.17 -28.23 -29.25
C LYS A 237 -8.56 -29.71 -29.32
N LYS A 238 -8.52 -30.42 -28.19
CA LYS A 238 -8.95 -31.82 -28.12
C LYS A 238 -10.43 -31.98 -28.50
N LYS A 239 -11.27 -31.02 -28.14
CA LYS A 239 -12.68 -31.01 -28.52
C LYS A 239 -12.83 -30.86 -30.04
N GLU A 240 -12.13 -29.90 -30.66
CA GLU A 240 -12.12 -29.71 -32.11
C GLU A 240 -11.64 -30.97 -32.85
N GLU A 241 -10.54 -31.58 -32.40
CA GLU A 241 -10.03 -32.85 -32.96
C GLU A 241 -11.05 -34.01 -32.82
N LEU A 242 -11.77 -34.07 -31.70
CA LEU A 242 -12.82 -35.07 -31.48
C LEU A 242 -14.04 -34.81 -32.38
N GLU A 243 -14.42 -33.56 -32.58
CA GLU A 243 -15.50 -33.17 -33.50
C GLU A 243 -15.15 -33.55 -34.95
N GLU A 244 -13.92 -33.25 -35.41
CA GLU A 244 -13.46 -33.69 -36.74
C GLU A 244 -13.45 -35.22 -36.88
N ARG A 245 -12.95 -35.94 -35.86
CA ARG A 245 -12.98 -37.41 -35.86
C ARG A 245 -14.40 -37.94 -35.88
N PHE A 246 -15.34 -37.29 -35.19
CA PHE A 246 -16.73 -37.68 -35.17
C PHE A 246 -17.37 -37.52 -36.55
N GLU A 247 -17.12 -36.41 -37.26
CA GLU A 247 -17.56 -36.21 -38.65
C GLU A 247 -16.99 -37.28 -39.59
N GLN A 248 -15.70 -37.60 -39.46
CA GLN A 248 -15.08 -38.68 -40.23
C GLN A 248 -15.75 -40.03 -39.96
N LEU A 249 -16.07 -40.33 -38.69
CA LEU A 249 -16.72 -41.57 -38.28
C LEU A 249 -18.16 -41.65 -38.81
N GLU A 250 -18.91 -40.55 -38.79
CA GLU A 250 -20.23 -40.43 -39.42
C GLU A 250 -20.15 -40.68 -40.94
N SER A 251 -19.19 -40.05 -41.61
CA SER A 251 -18.98 -40.26 -43.05
C SER A 251 -18.63 -41.72 -43.37
N ALA A 252 -17.80 -42.36 -42.54
CA ALA A 252 -17.42 -43.75 -42.67
C ALA A 252 -18.59 -44.70 -42.39
N LYS A 253 -19.44 -44.41 -41.41
CA LYS A 253 -20.69 -45.15 -41.16
C LYS A 253 -21.64 -45.06 -42.35
N GLN A 254 -21.84 -43.88 -42.91
CA GLN A 254 -22.65 -43.72 -44.12
C GLN A 254 -22.07 -44.50 -45.30
N LEU A 255 -20.74 -44.50 -45.46
CA LEU A 255 -20.07 -45.27 -46.50
C LEU A 255 -20.22 -46.78 -46.27
N SER A 256 -20.11 -47.23 -45.02
CA SER A 256 -20.34 -48.62 -44.61
C SER A 256 -21.76 -49.08 -44.91
N GLN A 257 -22.78 -48.28 -44.56
CA GLN A 257 -24.17 -48.56 -44.90
C GLN A 257 -24.39 -48.63 -46.43
N LYS A 258 -23.75 -47.72 -47.18
CA LYS A 258 -23.76 -47.76 -48.66
C LYS A 258 -23.04 -49.01 -49.21
N LEU A 259 -22.00 -49.49 -48.56
CA LEU A 259 -21.30 -50.71 -48.93
C LEU A 259 -22.12 -51.96 -48.58
N GLU A 260 -22.80 -51.96 -47.45
CA GLU A 260 -23.65 -53.06 -46.98
C GLU A 260 -24.87 -53.23 -47.88
N THR A 261 -25.52 -52.13 -48.25
CA THR A 261 -26.59 -52.13 -49.28
C THR A 261 -26.07 -52.60 -50.64
N LYS A 262 -24.90 -52.14 -51.08
CA LYS A 262 -24.26 -52.64 -52.31
C LYS A 262 -23.92 -54.13 -52.23
N LYS A 263 -23.47 -54.62 -51.08
CA LYS A 263 -23.14 -56.03 -50.84
C LYS A 263 -24.40 -56.89 -50.88
N HIS A 264 -25.49 -56.43 -50.27
CA HIS A 264 -26.81 -57.07 -50.40
C HIS A 264 -27.26 -57.16 -51.86
N VAL A 265 -27.16 -56.06 -52.63
CA VAL A 265 -27.48 -56.05 -54.07
C VAL A 265 -26.56 -57.00 -54.85
N LEU A 266 -25.28 -57.10 -54.47
CA LEU A 266 -24.33 -57.99 -55.10
C LEU A 266 -24.65 -59.46 -54.79
N ASP A 267 -25.04 -59.77 -53.56
CA ASP A 267 -25.41 -61.12 -53.13
C ASP A 267 -26.75 -61.56 -53.74
N GLU A 268 -27.72 -60.66 -53.88
CA GLU A 268 -28.93 -60.89 -54.68
C GLU A 268 -28.58 -61.16 -56.15
N LYS A 269 -27.69 -60.36 -56.74
CA LYS A 269 -27.19 -60.60 -58.11
C LYS A 269 -26.48 -61.94 -58.22
N LYS A 270 -25.64 -62.32 -57.25
CA LYS A 270 -24.96 -63.63 -57.22
C LYS A 270 -25.95 -64.78 -57.07
N GLN A 271 -26.98 -64.66 -56.22
CA GLN A 271 -28.04 -65.65 -56.11
C GLN A 271 -28.82 -65.78 -57.42
N ASN A 272 -29.16 -64.66 -58.06
CA ASN A 272 -29.82 -64.68 -59.38
C ASN A 272 -28.93 -65.32 -60.45
N LEU A 273 -27.62 -65.10 -60.38
CA LEU A 273 -26.66 -65.73 -61.28
C LEU A 273 -26.50 -67.22 -61.01
N ARG A 274 -26.55 -67.66 -59.74
CA ARG A 274 -26.63 -69.08 -59.37
C ARG A 274 -27.91 -69.74 -59.86
N LYS A 275 -29.06 -69.08 -59.71
CA LYS A 275 -30.35 -69.56 -60.25
C LYS A 275 -30.29 -69.68 -61.78
N LYS A 276 -29.69 -68.72 -62.47
CA LYS A 276 -29.46 -68.79 -63.92
C LYS A 276 -28.49 -69.91 -64.31
N LYS A 277 -27.42 -70.14 -63.55
CA LYS A 277 -26.49 -71.26 -63.77
C LYS A 277 -27.15 -72.62 -63.54
N ALA A 278 -27.95 -72.77 -62.49
CA ALA A 278 -28.71 -74.00 -62.22
C ALA A 278 -29.70 -74.32 -63.35
N LYS A 279 -30.39 -73.29 -63.88
CA LYS A 279 -31.23 -73.45 -65.08
C LYS A 279 -30.44 -73.87 -66.32
N LEU A 280 -29.21 -73.39 -66.47
CA LEU A 280 -28.31 -73.79 -67.56
C LEU A 280 -27.82 -75.23 -67.41
N GLU A 281 -27.56 -75.70 -66.19
CA GLU A 281 -27.23 -77.11 -65.92
C GLU A 281 -28.42 -78.05 -66.15
N GLU A 282 -29.64 -77.61 -65.83
CA GLU A 282 -30.88 -78.34 -66.18
C GLU A 282 -31.02 -78.50 -67.69
N ILE A 283 -30.84 -77.41 -68.45
CA ILE A 283 -30.84 -77.45 -69.92
C ILE A 283 -29.70 -78.33 -70.48
N GLY A 284 -28.56 -78.39 -69.77
CA GLY A 284 -27.44 -79.28 -70.10
C GLY A 284 -27.79 -80.76 -69.94
N LYS A 285 -28.49 -81.13 -68.85
CA LYS A 285 -28.95 -82.51 -68.62
C LYS A 285 -30.05 -82.92 -69.59
N ASP A 286 -30.97 -82.02 -69.91
CA ASP A 286 -31.99 -82.26 -70.95
C ASP A 286 -31.35 -82.52 -72.32
N LYS A 287 -30.19 -81.90 -72.60
CA LYS A 287 -29.44 -82.15 -73.83
C LYS A 287 -28.77 -83.53 -73.83
N GLU A 288 -28.16 -83.94 -72.72
CA GLU A 288 -27.57 -85.28 -72.59
C GLU A 288 -28.61 -86.40 -72.71
N ASP A 289 -29.81 -86.22 -72.13
CA ASP A 289 -30.93 -87.17 -72.25
C ASP A 289 -31.48 -87.28 -73.69
N ILE A 290 -31.44 -86.18 -74.45
CA ILE A 290 -31.81 -86.18 -75.87
C ILE A 290 -30.74 -86.90 -76.71
N ASP A 291 -29.46 -86.65 -76.47
CA ASP A 291 -28.37 -87.32 -77.19
C ASP A 291 -28.36 -88.84 -76.93
N GLU A 292 -28.71 -89.27 -75.70
CA GLU A 292 -28.85 -90.69 -75.37
C GLU A 292 -30.02 -91.37 -76.11
N LYS A 293 -31.14 -90.66 -76.28
CA LYS A 293 -32.29 -91.14 -77.07
C LYS A 293 -31.98 -91.21 -78.56
N VAL A 294 -31.20 -90.28 -79.09
CA VAL A 294 -30.76 -90.27 -80.50
C VAL A 294 -29.86 -91.49 -80.78
N ASN A 295 -28.92 -91.81 -79.88
CA ASN A 295 -28.02 -92.96 -80.06
C ASN A 295 -28.77 -94.30 -80.00
N LYS A 296 -29.71 -94.48 -79.06
CA LYS A 296 -30.58 -95.68 -79.02
C LYS A 296 -31.44 -95.86 -80.26
N THR A 297 -31.74 -94.79 -80.99
CA THR A 297 -32.51 -94.85 -82.24
C THR A 297 -31.63 -95.21 -83.44
N LYS A 298 -30.37 -94.75 -83.46
CA LYS A 298 -29.38 -95.17 -84.47
C LYS A 298 -29.04 -96.66 -84.40
N GLU A 299 -28.84 -97.22 -83.20
CA GLU A 299 -28.56 -98.65 -83.03
C GLU A 299 -29.73 -99.56 -83.48
N LYS A 300 -30.98 -99.08 -83.38
CA LYS A 300 -32.15 -99.79 -83.89
C LYS A 300 -32.25 -99.74 -85.42
N LEU A 301 -31.72 -98.69 -86.05
CA LEU A 301 -31.72 -98.52 -87.50
C LEU A 301 -30.74 -99.51 -88.16
N GLU A 302 -29.50 -99.61 -87.64
CA GLU A 302 -28.47 -100.53 -88.16
C GLU A 302 -28.90 -102.01 -88.07
N LYS A 303 -29.62 -102.40 -87.01
CA LYS A 303 -30.16 -103.76 -86.89
C LYS A 303 -31.23 -104.07 -87.96
N THR A 304 -32.02 -103.08 -88.35
CA THR A 304 -33.10 -103.24 -89.33
C THR A 304 -32.55 -103.29 -90.76
N GLU A 305 -31.45 -102.57 -91.05
CA GLU A 305 -30.76 -102.62 -92.34
C GLU A 305 -30.05 -103.96 -92.59
N SER A 306 -29.44 -104.58 -91.56
CA SER A 306 -28.84 -105.92 -91.70
C SER A 306 -29.87 -107.04 -91.97
N GLN A 307 -31.11 -106.85 -91.54
CA GLN A 307 -32.21 -107.80 -91.79
C GLN A 307 -32.78 -107.69 -93.21
N LEU A 308 -32.61 -106.54 -93.87
CA LEU A 308 -33.04 -106.33 -95.26
C LEU A 308 -32.06 -106.96 -96.27
N GLU A 309 -30.75 -106.90 -96.02
CA GLU A 309 -29.74 -107.55 -96.89
C GLU A 309 -29.86 -109.08 -96.93
N ASP A 310 -30.31 -109.72 -95.84
CA ASP A 310 -30.53 -111.16 -95.78
C ASP A 310 -31.82 -111.64 -96.49
N ILE A 311 -32.79 -110.74 -96.70
CA ILE A 311 -34.03 -111.03 -97.42
C ILE A 311 -33.81 -110.90 -98.94
N ASP A 312 -32.99 -109.96 -99.39
CA ASP A 312 -32.70 -109.81 -100.83
C ASP A 312 -31.86 -110.96 -101.40
N LYS A 313 -30.93 -111.53 -100.61
CA LYS A 313 -30.19 -112.76 -100.99
C LYS A 313 -31.07 -114.01 -101.10
N LYS A 314 -32.24 -114.03 -100.46
CA LYS A 314 -33.22 -115.12 -100.59
C LYS A 314 -34.14 -114.95 -101.80
N LYS A 315 -34.26 -113.74 -102.36
CA LYS A 315 -35.08 -113.46 -103.56
C LYS A 315 -34.36 -113.83 -104.87
N GLU A 316 -33.05 -113.67 -104.95
CA GLU A 316 -32.26 -114.06 -106.15
C GLU A 316 -32.28 -115.58 -106.38
N ASN A 317 -32.13 -116.39 -105.32
CA ASN A 317 -32.11 -117.86 -105.41
C ASN A 317 -33.45 -118.50 -105.85
N LEU A 318 -34.58 -117.81 -105.70
CA LEU A 318 -35.90 -118.30 -106.11
C LEU A 318 -36.18 -118.06 -107.60
N SER A 319 -35.49 -117.09 -108.22
CA SER A 319 -35.64 -116.76 -109.65
C SER A 319 -34.90 -117.76 -110.58
N GLU A 320 -33.80 -118.35 -110.12
CA GLU A 320 -33.02 -119.35 -110.88
C GLU A 320 -33.69 -120.75 -110.92
N LEU A 321 -34.42 -121.13 -109.85
CA LEU A 321 -35.14 -122.41 -109.82
C LEU A 321 -36.41 -122.42 -110.70
N GLN A 322 -37.03 -121.26 -110.94
CA GLN A 322 -38.21 -121.15 -111.81
C GLN A 322 -37.85 -121.23 -113.31
N GLN A 323 -36.65 -120.80 -113.71
CA GLN A 323 -36.15 -120.99 -115.09
C GLN A 323 -35.80 -122.46 -115.40
N LYS A 324 -35.27 -123.22 -114.43
CA LYS A 324 -34.97 -124.66 -114.60
C LYS A 324 -36.22 -125.54 -114.73
N LYS A 325 -37.36 -125.14 -114.13
CA LYS A 325 -38.64 -125.87 -114.26
C LYS A 325 -39.26 -125.73 -115.66
N LYS A 326 -39.24 -124.52 -116.23
CA LYS A 326 -39.80 -124.24 -117.57
C LYS A 326 -39.05 -124.94 -118.71
N SER A 327 -37.75 -125.21 -118.56
CA SER A 327 -36.94 -125.95 -119.54
C SER A 327 -37.11 -127.48 -119.48
N ALA A 328 -37.65 -128.02 -118.38
CA ALA A 328 -37.92 -129.45 -118.24
C ALA A 328 -39.28 -129.86 -118.83
N GLU A 329 -40.29 -128.98 -118.74
CA GLU A 329 -41.64 -129.23 -119.29
C GLU A 329 -41.65 -129.21 -120.83
N THR A 330 -40.84 -128.36 -121.47
CA THR A 330 -40.69 -128.32 -122.94
C THR A 330 -39.95 -129.54 -123.53
N ARG A 331 -39.19 -130.26 -122.70
CA ARG A 331 -38.43 -131.45 -123.14
C ARG A 331 -39.25 -132.75 -123.03
N ILE A 332 -40.32 -132.76 -122.23
CA ILE A 332 -41.27 -133.87 -122.14
C ILE A 332 -42.26 -133.83 -123.33
N GLU A 333 -42.68 -132.65 -123.79
CA GLU A 333 -43.52 -132.51 -124.99
C GLU A 333 -42.81 -132.91 -126.30
N GLN A 334 -41.48 -132.77 -126.39
CA GLN A 334 -40.70 -133.19 -127.55
C GLN A 334 -40.48 -134.72 -127.62
N LEU A 335 -40.36 -135.41 -126.48
CA LEU A 335 -40.15 -136.86 -126.44
C LEU A 335 -41.45 -137.68 -126.62
N GLN A 336 -42.62 -137.13 -126.27
CA GLN A 336 -43.90 -137.79 -126.57
C GLN A 336 -44.29 -137.69 -128.06
N LYS A 337 -43.87 -136.63 -128.77
CA LYS A 337 -44.06 -136.51 -130.23
C LYS A 337 -43.15 -137.40 -131.06
N GLN A 338 -41.98 -137.79 -130.54
CA GLN A 338 -41.06 -138.72 -131.23
C GLN A 338 -41.39 -140.21 -130.97
N GLY A 339 -42.26 -140.53 -130.01
CA GLY A 339 -42.69 -141.89 -129.70
C GLY A 339 -43.87 -142.42 -130.54
N SER A 340 -44.77 -141.57 -131.01
CA SER A 340 -45.91 -142.00 -131.85
C SER A 340 -45.55 -142.14 -133.34
N ASP A 341 -44.57 -141.37 -133.83
CA ASP A 341 -44.09 -141.45 -135.23
C ASP A 341 -43.24 -142.71 -135.52
N LEU A 342 -42.80 -143.43 -134.47
CA LEU A 342 -42.05 -144.70 -134.60
C LEU A 342 -42.94 -145.96 -134.63
N LYS A 343 -44.26 -145.86 -134.42
CA LYS A 343 -45.19 -146.99 -134.62
C LYS A 343 -45.88 -147.02 -135.99
N GLN A 344 -45.67 -146.01 -136.84
CA GLN A 344 -46.26 -145.95 -138.19
C GLN A 344 -45.26 -146.24 -139.33
N LYS A 345 -43.97 -146.49 -139.06
CA LYS A 345 -42.95 -146.73 -140.10
C LYS A 345 -42.00 -147.92 -139.87
N ILE A 346 -42.55 -149.00 -139.32
CA ILE A 346 -42.16 -150.38 -139.66
C ILE A 346 -43.51 -151.08 -139.89
N GLY A 347 -44.07 -151.10 -141.11
CA GLY A 347 -43.47 -151.70 -142.30
C GLY A 347 -43.91 -153.17 -142.32
N GLU A 348 -45.10 -153.47 -142.84
CA GLU A 348 -45.20 -153.96 -144.23
C GLU A 348 -43.98 -154.80 -144.65
N LYS A 349 -43.95 -156.05 -144.18
CA LYS A 349 -43.31 -157.17 -144.88
C LYS A 349 -44.13 -158.43 -144.65
N LYS A 350 -44.88 -158.81 -145.70
CA LYS A 350 -45.42 -160.15 -146.04
C LYS A 350 -46.61 -160.61 -145.17
N VAL A 351 -47.80 -160.93 -145.69
CA VAL A 351 -48.23 -161.66 -146.92
C VAL A 351 -47.51 -162.99 -147.07
N GLN A 352 -48.01 -164.01 -146.38
CA GLN A 352 -48.57 -165.24 -146.96
C GLN A 352 -49.29 -166.05 -145.88
#